data_AF-A0A0H3LSF0-F1
#
_entry.id   AF-A0A0H3LSF0-F1
#
_cell.length_a   1.000
_cell.length_b   1.000
_cell.length_c   1.000
_cell.angle_alpha   90.00
_cell.angle_beta   90.00
_cell.angle_gamma   90.00
#
_symmetry.space_group_name_H-M   'P 1'
#
loop_
_entity.id
_entity.type
_entity.pdbx_description
1 polymer ?
#
loop_
_entity_poly.entity_id
_entity_poly.type
_entity_poly.pdbx_seq_one_letter_code
_entity_poly.pdbx_strand_id
1 'polypeptide(L)'
;MSRVSISLVGALGVALMLGGCAARKESAATAPRATPEAPEAVACTPAQAGDPMVGTWYSVSRQRGFAGDFQTLTVLSADGTMRYETQLKVGRKTRPALRETGCWHVADGIYTMRTTQSNGEPVDASDPIYQNRYRVEKVDSGKLTLRELKRNGQAVTARRMQPGYRLPY
;
A
#
# COMPACT_ATOMS: atom_id res chain seq x y z
N MET A 1 78.92 -20.81 -27.44
CA MET A 1 77.65 -21.54 -27.34
C MET A 1 77.10 -21.71 -28.75
N SER A 2 76.93 -22.96 -29.18
CA SER A 2 76.76 -23.40 -30.57
C SER A 2 75.44 -23.01 -31.22
N ARG A 3 75.51 -22.80 -32.55
CA ARG A 3 74.40 -22.89 -33.52
C ARG A 3 73.92 -24.34 -33.63
N VAL A 4 72.63 -24.59 -33.88
CA VAL A 4 72.11 -25.55 -34.88
C VAL A 4 70.61 -25.25 -35.11
N SER A 5 70.23 -25.12 -36.39
CA SER A 5 68.86 -25.11 -36.90
C SER A 5 68.47 -26.54 -37.29
N ILE A 6 67.24 -27.01 -36.99
CA ILE A 6 66.64 -28.16 -37.69
C ILE A 6 65.14 -27.90 -37.88
N SER A 7 64.74 -27.84 -39.15
CA SER A 7 63.36 -28.03 -39.60
C SER A 7 63.10 -29.53 -39.78
N LEU A 8 61.93 -30.01 -39.36
CA LEU A 8 61.42 -31.33 -39.74
C LEU A 8 60.00 -31.18 -40.29
N VAL A 9 59.87 -31.54 -41.57
CA VAL A 9 58.62 -31.76 -42.30
C VAL A 9 58.07 -33.12 -41.90
N GLY A 10 56.75 -33.23 -41.72
CA GLY A 10 56.04 -34.50 -41.55
C GLY A 10 54.54 -34.31 -41.74
N ALA A 11 54.04 -34.75 -42.89
CA ALA A 11 52.64 -34.69 -43.32
C ALA A 11 51.80 -35.88 -42.81
N LEU A 12 50.51 -35.89 -43.21
CA LEU A 12 49.39 -36.80 -42.90
C LEU A 12 48.62 -36.40 -41.62
N GLY A 13 47.32 -36.10 -41.61
CA GLY A 13 46.22 -36.36 -42.54
C GLY A 13 45.06 -37.00 -41.76
N VAL A 14 43.84 -36.46 -41.93
CA VAL A 14 42.53 -37.06 -41.53
C VAL A 14 42.24 -36.97 -40.00
N ALA A 15 41.09 -36.58 -39.46
CA ALA A 15 39.72 -36.43 -39.94
C ALA A 15 39.00 -35.29 -39.20
N LEU A 16 37.98 -34.75 -39.88
CA LEU A 16 36.85 -34.04 -39.29
C LEU A 16 36.27 -34.78 -38.08
N MET A 17 36.01 -34.06 -36.98
CA MET A 17 34.75 -34.15 -36.25
C MET A 17 34.47 -32.80 -35.59
N LEU A 18 33.70 -31.95 -36.27
CA LEU A 18 32.93 -30.87 -35.67
C LEU A 18 31.81 -31.51 -34.83
N GLY A 19 32.16 -32.04 -33.67
CA GLY A 19 31.22 -32.41 -32.62
C GLY A 19 30.76 -31.15 -31.90
N GLY A 20 29.98 -30.31 -32.57
CA GLY A 20 29.24 -29.25 -31.90
C GLY A 20 28.32 -29.90 -30.88
N CYS A 21 28.58 -29.68 -29.60
CA CYS A 21 27.62 -29.89 -28.53
C CYS A 21 26.44 -28.95 -28.80
N ALA A 22 25.52 -29.38 -29.66
CA ALA A 22 24.15 -28.89 -29.66
C ALA A 22 23.53 -29.40 -28.35
N ALA A 23 23.84 -28.70 -27.25
CA ALA A 23 22.97 -28.71 -26.10
C ALA A 23 21.60 -28.25 -26.63
N ARG A 24 20.69 -29.21 -26.80
CA ARG A 24 19.27 -28.91 -26.98
C ARG A 24 18.90 -28.07 -25.77
N LYS A 25 18.78 -26.76 -26.01
CA LYS A 25 18.11 -25.85 -25.11
C LYS A 25 16.67 -26.33 -25.13
N GLU A 26 16.31 -27.19 -24.17
CA GLU A 26 14.91 -27.39 -23.83
C GLU A 26 14.35 -25.99 -23.62
N SER A 27 13.54 -25.54 -24.58
CA SER A 27 12.64 -24.44 -24.33
C SER A 27 11.77 -24.93 -23.19
N ALA A 28 12.10 -24.50 -21.98
CA ALA A 28 11.17 -24.48 -20.89
C ALA A 28 9.94 -23.74 -21.42
N ALA A 29 8.90 -24.51 -21.73
CA ALA A 29 7.59 -23.96 -22.04
C ALA A 29 7.27 -22.99 -20.91
N THR A 30 7.19 -21.71 -21.25
CA THR A 30 6.76 -20.69 -20.30
C THR A 30 5.36 -21.08 -19.89
N ALA A 31 5.20 -21.57 -18.66
CA ALA A 31 3.90 -21.80 -18.08
C ALA A 31 3.08 -20.51 -18.25
N PRO A 32 1.79 -20.58 -18.65
CA PRO A 32 0.95 -19.40 -18.72
C PRO A 32 1.03 -18.66 -17.39
N ARG A 33 1.55 -17.43 -17.44
CA ARG A 33 1.56 -16.56 -16.27
C ARG A 33 0.09 -16.35 -15.92
N ALA A 34 -0.36 -16.88 -14.79
CA ALA A 34 -1.72 -16.71 -14.31
C ALA A 34 -2.06 -15.21 -14.38
N THR A 35 -3.12 -14.88 -15.12
CA THR A 35 -3.63 -13.51 -15.15
C THR A 35 -4.03 -13.17 -13.72
N PRO A 36 -3.53 -12.06 -13.13
CA PRO A 36 -3.97 -11.65 -11.81
C PRO A 36 -5.49 -11.55 -11.82
N GLU A 37 -6.14 -12.30 -10.94
CA GLU A 37 -7.59 -12.27 -10.76
C GLU A 37 -7.99 -10.83 -10.41
N ALA A 38 -9.03 -10.32 -11.06
CA ALA A 38 -9.50 -8.96 -10.79
C ALA A 38 -9.95 -8.86 -9.32
N PRO A 39 -9.56 -7.81 -8.58
CA PRO A 39 -9.95 -7.66 -7.18
C PRO A 39 -11.47 -7.73 -7.03
N GLU A 40 -11.94 -8.54 -6.08
CA GLU A 40 -13.37 -8.69 -5.79
C GLU A 40 -14.00 -7.33 -5.44
N ALA A 41 -15.18 -7.05 -5.99
CA ALA A 41 -15.87 -5.78 -5.77
C ALA A 41 -16.36 -5.67 -4.32
N VAL A 42 -15.71 -4.81 -3.52
CA VAL A 42 -16.11 -4.54 -2.14
C VAL A 42 -17.30 -3.59 -2.11
N ALA A 43 -18.47 -4.08 -1.68
CA ALA A 43 -19.64 -3.26 -1.41
C ALA A 43 -19.58 -2.67 0.01
N CYS A 44 -19.86 -1.37 0.14
CA CYS A 44 -19.95 -0.72 1.45
C CYS A 44 -21.33 -0.94 2.09
N THR A 45 -21.35 -1.07 3.42
CA THR A 45 -22.60 -1.18 4.19
C THR A 45 -22.96 0.19 4.77
N PRO A 46 -24.20 0.68 4.56
CA PRO A 46 -24.64 1.94 5.16
C PRO A 46 -24.54 1.94 6.68
N ALA A 47 -24.16 3.09 7.23
CA ALA A 47 -24.15 3.33 8.66
C ALA A 47 -25.59 3.45 9.19
N GLN A 48 -25.76 3.21 10.50
CA GLN A 48 -27.07 3.42 11.13
C GLN A 48 -27.46 4.91 11.05
N ALA A 49 -28.77 5.18 10.95
CA ALA A 49 -29.25 6.55 10.92
C ALA A 49 -28.83 7.30 12.20
N GLY A 50 -28.19 8.46 12.03
CA GLY A 50 -27.69 9.27 13.15
C GLY A 50 -26.39 8.75 13.79
N ASP A 51 -25.68 7.80 13.16
CA ASP A 51 -24.38 7.34 13.66
C ASP A 51 -23.43 8.54 13.86
N PRO A 52 -22.93 8.79 15.09
CA PRO A 52 -22.10 9.94 15.40
C PRO A 52 -20.73 9.91 14.70
N MET A 53 -20.32 8.78 14.13
CA MET A 53 -19.10 8.68 13.33
C MET A 53 -19.22 9.40 11.99
N VAL A 54 -20.42 9.50 11.42
CA VAL A 54 -20.66 10.19 10.14
C VAL A 54 -20.22 11.65 10.26
N GLY A 55 -19.35 12.10 9.36
CA GLY A 55 -18.80 13.45 9.38
C GLY A 55 -17.42 13.61 8.76
N THR A 56 -16.90 14.83 8.84
CA THR A 56 -15.54 15.17 8.44
C THR A 56 -14.68 15.36 9.69
N TRP A 57 -13.58 14.64 9.79
CA TRP A 57 -12.72 14.55 10.96
C TRP A 57 -11.28 14.90 10.61
N TYR A 58 -10.68 15.81 11.37
CA TYR A 58 -9.28 16.18 11.18
C TYR A 58 -8.46 15.89 12.43
N SER A 59 -7.35 15.19 12.28
CA SER A 59 -6.39 14.95 13.36
C SER A 59 -4.97 15.34 12.96
N VAL A 60 -4.17 15.68 13.97
CA VAL A 60 -2.72 15.78 13.84
C VAL A 60 -2.11 14.77 14.80
N SER A 61 -1.20 13.94 14.31
CA SER A 61 -0.48 12.97 15.13
C SER A 61 1.00 12.97 14.81
N ARG A 62 1.81 12.58 15.79
CA ARG A 62 3.24 12.37 15.61
C ARG A 62 3.55 10.90 15.83
N GLN A 63 3.88 10.21 14.75
CA GLN A 63 4.23 8.80 14.81
C GLN A 63 5.69 8.63 15.24
N ARG A 64 5.94 7.60 16.05
CA ARG A 64 7.29 7.26 16.49
C ARG A 64 8.14 6.89 15.27
N GLY A 65 9.36 7.42 15.20
CA GLY A 65 10.30 7.16 14.10
C GLY A 65 10.14 8.07 12.88
N PHE A 66 9.14 8.96 12.86
CA PHE A 66 8.96 9.93 11.78
C PHE A 66 9.36 11.34 12.21
N ALA A 67 10.06 12.03 11.32
CA ALA A 67 10.34 13.44 11.47
C ALA A 67 9.17 14.26 10.92
N GLY A 68 8.25 14.69 11.77
CA GLY A 68 7.14 15.55 11.37
C GLY A 68 5.80 15.19 11.98
N ASP A 69 4.79 15.92 11.55
CA ASP A 69 3.40 15.73 11.98
C ASP A 69 2.58 15.18 10.82
N PHE A 70 1.87 14.09 11.06
CA PHE A 70 0.87 13.56 10.14
C PHE A 70 -0.43 14.31 10.37
N GLN A 71 -0.90 14.97 9.32
CA GLN A 71 -2.23 15.54 9.24
C GLN A 71 -3.13 14.55 8.51
N THR A 72 -4.25 14.22 9.12
CA THR A 72 -5.19 13.25 8.58
C THR A 72 -6.56 13.89 8.49
N LEU A 73 -7.19 13.80 7.32
CA LEU A 73 -8.55 14.21 7.06
C LEU A 73 -9.37 12.97 6.64
N THR A 74 -10.35 12.61 7.46
CA THR A 74 -11.23 11.49 7.21
C THR A 74 -12.65 12.00 6.98
N VAL A 75 -13.29 11.59 5.89
CA VAL A 75 -14.72 11.81 5.66
C VAL A 75 -15.41 10.45 5.74
N LEU A 76 -16.36 10.31 6.66
CA LEU A 76 -17.18 9.13 6.85
C LEU A 76 -18.61 9.45 6.43
N SER A 77 -19.06 8.84 5.34
CA SER A 77 -20.39 9.06 4.76
C SER A 77 -21.41 8.08 5.34
N ALA A 78 -22.69 8.48 5.36
CA ALA A 78 -23.78 7.65 5.88
C ALA A 78 -24.03 6.37 5.04
N ASP A 79 -23.63 6.36 3.77
CA ASP A 79 -23.68 5.19 2.89
C ASP A 79 -22.56 4.15 3.15
N GLY A 80 -21.72 4.40 4.16
CA GLY A 80 -20.59 3.52 4.50
C GLY A 80 -19.34 3.77 3.67
N THR A 81 -19.34 4.75 2.76
CA THR A 81 -18.13 5.14 2.02
C THR A 81 -17.24 6.05 2.86
N MET A 82 -15.93 5.97 2.61
CA MET A 82 -14.94 6.82 3.24
C MET A 82 -14.01 7.49 2.23
N ARG A 83 -13.51 8.67 2.61
CA ARG A 83 -12.32 9.29 2.04
C ARG A 83 -11.31 9.50 3.15
N TYR A 84 -10.07 9.15 2.92
CA TYR A 84 -8.99 9.24 3.88
C TYR A 84 -7.78 9.90 3.24
N GLU A 85 -7.40 11.08 3.71
CA GLU A 85 -6.25 11.83 3.21
C GLU A 85 -5.23 11.98 4.33
N THR A 86 -3.98 11.56 4.09
CA THR A 86 -2.88 11.68 5.04
C THR A 86 -1.74 12.48 4.42
N GLN A 87 -1.21 13.45 5.15
CA GLN A 87 -0.16 14.34 4.69
C GLN A 87 0.89 14.55 5.77
N LEU A 88 2.17 14.37 5.42
CA LEU A 88 3.28 14.60 6.33
C LEU A 88 3.78 16.05 6.23
N LYS A 89 3.87 16.73 7.36
CA LYS A 89 4.49 18.06 7.48
C LYS A 89 5.79 17.99 8.27
N VAL A 90 6.89 18.42 7.67
CA VAL A 90 8.23 18.45 8.28
C VAL A 90 8.70 19.90 8.42
N GLY A 91 8.53 20.47 9.61
CA GLY A 91 8.75 21.90 9.84
C GLY A 91 7.81 22.74 8.97
N ARG A 92 8.37 23.52 8.04
CA ARG A 92 7.59 24.31 7.07
C ARG A 92 7.30 23.58 5.75
N LYS A 93 7.85 22.39 5.53
CA LYS A 93 7.70 21.65 4.27
C LYS A 93 6.53 20.67 4.37
N THR A 94 5.56 20.83 3.48
CA THR A 94 4.45 19.89 3.30
C THR A 94 4.83 18.84 2.25
N ARG A 95 4.59 17.55 2.54
CA ARG A 95 4.75 16.46 1.56
C ARG A 95 3.46 16.26 0.76
N PRO A 96 3.52 15.66 -0.44
CA PRO A 96 2.33 15.22 -1.13
C PRO A 96 1.45 14.35 -0.22
N ALA A 97 0.15 14.55 -0.30
CA ALA A 97 -0.80 13.74 0.46
C ALA A 97 -1.04 12.40 -0.23
N LEU A 98 -1.19 11.35 0.58
CA LEU A 98 -1.79 10.07 0.17
C LEU A 98 -3.31 10.20 0.26
N ARG A 99 -4.03 9.79 -0.79
CA ARG A 99 -5.49 9.88 -0.86
C ARG A 99 -6.09 8.51 -1.08
N GLU A 100 -6.95 8.09 -0.18
CA GLU A 100 -7.57 6.77 -0.21
C GLU A 100 -9.09 6.89 -0.16
N THR A 101 -9.76 5.95 -0.80
CA THR A 101 -11.22 5.79 -0.73
C THR A 101 -11.58 4.33 -0.49
N GLY A 102 -12.76 4.09 0.07
CA GLY A 102 -13.25 2.74 0.28
C GLY A 102 -14.42 2.72 1.25
N CYS A 103 -14.49 1.68 2.09
CA CYS A 103 -15.59 1.47 3.01
C CYS A 103 -15.17 1.65 4.46
N TRP A 104 -16.13 1.99 5.32
CA TRP A 104 -15.97 1.99 6.76
C TRP A 104 -17.17 1.37 7.46
N HIS A 105 -16.97 0.91 8.69
CA HIS A 105 -18.03 0.53 9.61
C HIS A 105 -17.53 0.55 11.06
N VAL A 106 -18.45 0.48 12.01
CA VAL A 106 -18.15 0.20 13.42
C VAL A 106 -18.94 -1.03 13.86
N ALA A 107 -18.24 -2.01 14.43
CA ALA A 107 -18.83 -3.18 15.06
C ALA A 107 -18.12 -3.45 16.39
N ASP A 108 -18.87 -3.72 17.47
CA ASP A 108 -18.33 -4.01 18.80
C ASP A 108 -17.32 -2.96 19.33
N GLY A 109 -17.57 -1.69 19.01
CA GLY A 109 -16.69 -0.57 19.37
C GLY A 109 -15.38 -0.52 18.57
N ILE A 110 -15.24 -1.32 17.52
CA ILE A 110 -14.11 -1.33 16.60
C ILE A 110 -14.49 -0.63 15.31
N TYR A 111 -13.85 0.51 15.07
CA TYR A 111 -13.88 1.22 13.80
C TYR A 111 -12.92 0.56 12.82
N THR A 112 -13.45 0.17 11.66
CA THR A 112 -12.69 -0.47 10.58
C THR A 112 -12.84 0.33 9.30
N MET A 113 -11.72 0.62 8.65
CA MET A 113 -11.64 1.14 7.30
C MET A 113 -11.05 0.08 6.38
N ARG A 114 -11.57 -0.03 5.17
CA ARG A 114 -11.00 -0.84 4.10
C ARG A 114 -10.84 0.02 2.86
N THR A 115 -9.60 0.22 2.43
CA THR A 115 -9.26 0.96 1.22
C THR A 115 -9.52 0.09 0.00
N THR A 116 -10.19 0.66 -1.01
CA THR A 116 -10.44 0.05 -2.32
C THR A 116 -9.73 0.78 -3.45
N GLN A 117 -9.37 2.05 -3.24
CA GLN A 117 -8.50 2.80 -4.15
C GLN A 117 -7.48 3.65 -3.38
N SER A 118 -6.25 3.69 -3.87
CA SER A 118 -5.17 4.53 -3.38
C SER A 118 -4.64 5.42 -4.50
N ASN A 119 -4.69 6.73 -4.29
CA ASN A 119 -4.44 7.78 -5.29
C ASN A 119 -5.23 7.60 -6.60
N GLY A 120 -6.43 7.04 -6.53
CA GLY A 120 -7.31 6.79 -7.67
C GLY A 120 -7.08 5.44 -8.36
N GLU A 121 -6.06 4.69 -7.96
CA GLU A 121 -5.78 3.36 -8.48
C GLU A 121 -6.43 2.28 -7.60
N PRO A 122 -7.04 1.22 -8.17
CA PRO A 122 -7.58 0.12 -7.39
C PRO A 122 -6.47 -0.61 -6.62
N VAL A 123 -6.81 -1.14 -5.46
CA VAL A 123 -5.91 -1.94 -4.63
C VAL A 123 -6.47 -3.34 -4.39
N ASP A 124 -5.62 -4.27 -3.96
CA ASP A 124 -6.07 -5.54 -3.40
C ASP A 124 -6.65 -5.32 -2.00
N ALA A 125 -7.97 -5.18 -1.92
CA ALA A 125 -8.66 -4.91 -0.65
C ALA A 125 -8.58 -6.06 0.36
N SER A 126 -8.07 -7.24 -0.04
CA SER A 126 -7.80 -8.37 0.84
C SER A 126 -6.46 -8.24 1.58
N ASP A 127 -5.51 -7.46 1.05
CA ASP A 127 -4.22 -7.20 1.71
C ASP A 127 -4.47 -6.41 3.02
N PRO A 128 -4.04 -6.93 4.18
CA PRO A 128 -4.19 -6.26 5.46
C PRO A 128 -3.59 -4.85 5.52
N ILE A 129 -2.65 -4.48 4.65
CA ILE A 129 -2.10 -3.12 4.58
C ILE A 129 -3.17 -2.06 4.26
N TYR A 130 -4.24 -2.45 3.55
CA TYR A 130 -5.37 -1.60 3.19
C TYR A 130 -6.51 -1.66 4.22
N GLN A 131 -6.26 -2.23 5.39
CA GLN A 131 -7.20 -2.27 6.49
C GLN A 131 -6.67 -1.52 7.71
N ASN A 132 -7.40 -0.49 8.12
CA ASN A 132 -7.12 0.24 9.36
C ASN A 132 -8.18 -0.09 10.40
N ARG A 133 -7.76 -0.47 11.62
CA ARG A 133 -8.66 -0.84 12.72
C ARG A 133 -8.29 -0.12 14.00
N TYR A 134 -9.30 0.49 14.63
CA TYR A 134 -9.16 1.24 15.87
C TYR A 134 -10.28 0.92 16.85
N ARG A 135 -9.99 0.95 18.14
CA ARG A 135 -11.03 1.02 19.17
C ARG A 135 -11.56 2.46 19.21
N VAL A 136 -12.88 2.61 19.14
CA VAL A 136 -13.55 3.88 19.42
C VAL A 136 -13.55 4.08 20.93
N GLU A 137 -12.82 5.07 21.42
CA GLU A 137 -12.80 5.39 22.86
C GLU A 137 -13.88 6.40 23.22
N LYS A 138 -14.10 7.38 22.34
CA LYS A 138 -15.14 8.40 22.52
C LYS A 138 -15.51 9.02 21.18
N VAL A 139 -16.79 9.30 20.98
CA VAL A 139 -17.27 10.15 19.89
C VAL A 139 -18.35 11.08 20.42
N ASP A 140 -18.25 12.36 20.10
CA ASP A 140 -19.26 13.38 20.40
C ASP A 140 -19.40 14.35 19.21
N SER A 141 -20.20 15.40 19.38
CA SER A 141 -20.49 16.36 18.30
C SER A 141 -19.25 17.10 17.79
N GLY A 142 -18.18 17.22 18.58
CA GLY A 142 -16.98 17.99 18.22
C GLY A 142 -15.70 17.15 18.13
N LYS A 143 -15.66 15.96 18.69
CA LYS A 143 -14.43 15.18 18.90
C LYS A 143 -14.63 13.68 18.71
N LEU A 144 -13.65 13.06 18.07
CA LEU A 144 -13.52 11.62 17.93
C LEU A 144 -12.16 11.19 18.50
N THR A 145 -12.17 10.25 19.44
CA THR A 145 -10.96 9.64 20.02
C THR A 145 -10.90 8.17 19.66
N LEU A 146 -9.80 7.78 19.00
CA LEU A 146 -9.51 6.44 18.53
C LEU A 146 -8.24 5.90 19.19
N ARG A 147 -8.18 4.59 19.42
CA ARG A 147 -6.96 3.88 19.83
C ARG A 147 -6.57 2.79 18.84
N GLU A 148 -5.30 2.76 18.48
CA GLU A 148 -4.72 1.66 17.71
C GLU A 148 -4.85 0.32 18.45
N LEU A 149 -5.21 -0.75 17.72
CA LEU A 149 -5.36 -2.10 18.26
C LEU A 149 -4.02 -2.84 18.37
N LYS A 150 -3.06 -2.24 19.08
CA LYS A 150 -1.77 -2.87 19.40
C LYS A 150 -1.37 -2.58 20.85
N ARG A 151 -0.43 -3.36 21.39
CA ARG A 151 0.09 -3.12 22.74
C ARG A 151 0.66 -1.70 22.81
N ASN A 152 0.19 -0.91 23.78
CA ASN A 152 0.53 0.51 23.92
C ASN A 152 0.22 1.34 22.67
N GLY A 153 -0.86 1.01 21.95
CA GLY A 153 -1.31 1.73 20.77
C GLY A 153 -1.53 3.22 21.04
N GLN A 154 -1.20 4.07 20.06
CA GLN A 154 -1.32 5.52 20.17
C GLN A 154 -2.78 5.98 20.16
N ALA A 155 -3.01 7.11 20.85
CA ALA A 155 -4.28 7.82 20.88
C ALA A 155 -4.33 8.77 19.70
N VAL A 156 -5.38 8.72 18.90
CA VAL A 156 -5.64 9.77 17.91
C VAL A 156 -6.90 10.50 18.31
N THR A 157 -6.78 11.80 18.48
CA THR A 157 -7.94 12.70 18.65
C THR A 157 -8.13 13.49 17.38
N ALA A 158 -9.32 13.36 16.79
CA ALA A 158 -9.76 14.16 15.66
C ALA A 158 -10.83 15.18 16.11
N ARG A 159 -10.79 16.36 15.51
CA ARG A 159 -11.83 17.40 15.63
C ARG A 159 -12.81 17.27 14.47
N ARG A 160 -14.09 17.53 14.73
CA ARG A 160 -15.09 17.63 13.66
C ARG A 160 -14.84 18.91 12.85
N MET A 161 -14.94 18.76 11.54
CA MET A 161 -14.79 19.83 10.55
C MET A 161 -16.10 20.03 9.81
N GLN A 162 -16.24 21.22 9.21
CA GLN A 162 -17.34 21.50 8.30
C GLN A 162 -17.22 20.61 7.04
N PRO A 163 -18.36 20.20 6.43
CA PRO A 163 -18.34 19.54 5.14
C PRO A 163 -17.55 20.33 4.09
N GLY A 164 -16.77 19.62 3.27
CA GLY A 164 -15.94 20.24 2.22
C GLY A 164 -14.60 20.81 2.68
N TYR A 165 -14.25 20.71 3.97
CA TYR A 165 -12.91 21.03 4.45
C TYR A 165 -11.84 20.24 3.68
N ARG A 166 -10.68 20.86 3.43
CA ARG A 166 -9.53 20.26 2.76
C ARG A 166 -8.27 20.48 3.58
N LEU A 167 -7.29 19.58 3.43
CA LEU A 167 -5.98 19.81 4.04
C LEU A 167 -5.32 21.06 3.44
N PRO A 168 -4.58 21.84 4.24
CA PRO A 168 -3.81 22.97 3.76
C PRO A 168 -2.63 22.48 2.90
N TYR A 169 -2.41 23.11 1.75
CA TYR A 169 -1.31 22.80 0.84
C TYR A 169 -0.02 23.52 1.25
#